data_AF-A0A257GWP3-F1
#
_entry.id   AF-A0A257GWP3-F1
#
_cell.length_a   1.000
_cell.length_b   1.000
_cell.length_c   1.000
_cell.angle_alpha   90.00
_cell.angle_beta   90.00
_cell.angle_gamma   90.00
#
_symmetry.space_group_name_H-M   'P 1'
#
loop_
_entity.id
_entity.type
_entity.pdbx_description
1 polymer ?
#
loop_
_entity_poly.entity_id
_entity_poly.type
_entity_poly.pdbx_seq_one_letter_code
_entity_poly.pdbx_strand_id
1 'polypeptide(L)' 'MEFLTDPNIWIAFFMLAALEIVLGIDNIIFISILVGRLPAEKRDLARRLGLGFAMV' A
#
# COMPACT_ATOMS: atom_id res chain seq x y z
N MET A 1 16.89 27.66 7.31
CA MET A 1 15.80 27.89 6.34
C MET A 1 16.17 27.52 4.90
N GLU A 2 17.44 27.21 4.57
CA GLU A 2 17.83 26.76 3.22
C GLU A 2 17.28 25.37 2.83
N PHE A 3 17.14 24.44 3.79
CA PHE A 3 16.66 23.08 3.51
C PHE A 3 15.21 23.01 2.98
N LEU A 4 14.34 23.95 3.38
CA LEU A 4 12.94 23.95 2.94
C LEU A 4 12.77 24.53 1.52
N THR A 5 13.74 25.34 1.08
CA THR A 5 13.76 25.98 -0.24
C THR A 5 14.57 25.19 -1.27
N ASP A 6 15.28 24.13 -0.87
CA ASP A 6 16.07 23.30 -1.77
C ASP A 6 15.16 22.41 -2.64
N PRO A 7 15.10 22.63 -3.97
CA PRO A 7 14.27 21.84 -4.86
C PRO A 7 14.62 20.35 -4.87
N ASN A 8 15.87 19.99 -4.60
CA ASN A 8 16.30 18.58 -4.62
C ASN A 8 15.62 17.76 -3.52
N ILE A 9 15.40 18.36 -2.35
CA ILE A 9 14.77 17.68 -1.20
C ILE A 9 13.30 17.37 -1.53
N TRP A 10 12.60 18.30 -2.15
CA TRP A 10 11.23 18.08 -2.60
C TRP A 10 11.13 16.99 -3.66
N ILE A 11 12.04 16.99 -4.65
CA ILE A 11 12.08 15.95 -5.68
C ILE A 11 12.33 14.57 -5.06
N ALA A 12 13.33 14.46 -4.18
CA ALA A 12 13.62 13.21 -3.47
C ALA A 12 12.44 12.75 -2.61
N PHE A 13 11.80 13.67 -1.90
CA PHE A 13 10.61 13.39 -1.09
C PHE A 13 9.47 12.84 -1.94
N PHE A 14 9.14 13.50 -3.06
CA PHE A 14 8.08 13.02 -3.95
C PHE A 14 8.42 11.68 -4.60
N MET A 15 9.68 11.46 -4.99
CA MET A 15 10.10 10.17 -5.55
C MET A 15 9.98 9.04 -4.53
N LEU A 16 10.43 9.27 -3.29
CA LEU A 16 10.30 8.31 -2.21
C LEU A 16 8.84 8.06 -1.84
N ALA A 17 8.04 9.11 -1.72
CA ALA A 17 6.61 8.98 -1.46
C ALA A 17 5.88 8.21 -2.58
N ALA A 18 6.24 8.46 -3.84
CA ALA A 18 5.67 7.72 -4.97
C ALA A 18 6.06 6.23 -4.92
N LEU A 19 7.32 5.92 -4.63
CA LEU A 19 7.78 4.53 -4.46
C LEU A 19 7.05 3.84 -3.32
N GLU A 20 6.93 4.50 -2.17
CA GLU A 20 6.21 3.97 -1.00
C GLU A 20 4.74 3.69 -1.32
N ILE A 21 4.08 4.60 -2.03
CA ILE A 21 2.68 4.43 -2.46
C ILE A 21 2.53 3.22 -3.39
N VAL A 22 3.42 3.06 -4.38
CA VAL A 22 3.36 1.90 -5.29
C VAL A 22 3.58 0.59 -4.52
N LEU A 23 4.57 0.55 -3.62
CA LEU A 23 4.83 -0.62 -2.79
C LEU A 23 3.62 -0.98 -1.90
N GLY A 24 2.96 0.04 -1.33
CA GLY A 24 1.74 -0.13 -0.54
C GLY A 24 0.55 -0.63 -1.37
N ILE A 25 0.37 -0.10 -2.59
CA ILE A 25 -0.70 -0.52 -3.50
C ILE A 25 -0.53 -1.98 -3.94
N ASP A 26 0.70 -2.40 -4.26
CA ASP A 26 0.99 -3.79 -4.67
C ASP A 26 0.54 -4.80 -3.61
N ASN A 27 0.75 -4.51 -2.31
CA ASN A 27 0.29 -5.37 -1.21
C ASN A 27 -1.24 -5.47 -1.13
N ILE A 28 -1.96 -4.34 -1.28
CA ILE A 28 -3.43 -4.32 -1.23
C ILE A 28 -4.04 -5.07 -2.42
N ILE A 29 -3.47 -4.87 -3.62
CA ILE A 29 -3.91 -5.55 -4.84
C ILE A 29 -3.66 -7.06 -4.71
N PHE A 30 -2.49 -7.47 -4.23
CA PHE A 30 -2.17 -8.88 -4.02
C PHE A 30 -3.18 -9.56 -3.08
N ILE A 31 -3.46 -8.95 -1.92
CA ILE A 31 -4.44 -9.45 -0.95
C ILE A 31 -5.83 -9.55 -1.59
N SER A 32 -6.27 -8.50 -2.32
CA SER A 32 -7.58 -8.47 -2.96
C SER A 32 -7.74 -9.58 -4.01
N ILE A 33 -6.70 -9.85 -4.80
CA ILE A 33 -6.68 -10.94 -5.78
C ILE A 33 -6.70 -12.31 -5.08
N LEU A 34 -5.89 -12.49 -4.03
CA LEU A 34 -5.79 -13.74 -3.30
C LEU A 34 -7.13 -14.10 -2.62
N VAL A 35 -7.75 -13.14 -1.94
CA VAL A 35 -9.08 -13.26 -1.32
C VAL A 35 -10.16 -13.54 -2.37
N GLY A 36 -10.04 -12.92 -3.56
CA GLY A 36 -10.94 -13.15 -4.68
C GLY A 36 -11.00 -14.62 -5.13
N ARG A 37 -9.92 -15.40 -4.95
CA ARG A 37 -9.81 -16.81 -5.34
C ARG A 37 -10.20 -17.81 -4.25
N LEU A 38 -10.53 -17.36 -3.04
CA LEU A 38 -10.93 -18.25 -1.94
C LEU A 38 -12.39 -18.74 -2.07
N PRO A 39 -12.69 -19.97 -1.59
CA PRO A 39 -14.05 -20.49 -1.51
C PRO A 39 -14.98 -19.57 -0.71
N ALA A 40 -16.27 -19.53 -1.05
CA ALA A 40 -17.26 -18.61 -0.47
C ALA A 40 -17.29 -18.64 1.08
N GLU A 41 -17.09 -19.81 1.68
CA GLU A 41 -17.04 -20.02 3.13
C GLU A 41 -15.82 -19.37 3.81
N LYS A 42 -14.70 -19.20 3.09
CA LYS A 42 -13.44 -18.64 3.63
C LYS A 42 -13.18 -17.20 3.19
N ARG A 43 -13.93 -16.72 2.20
CA ARG A 43 -13.80 -15.37 1.64
C ARG A 43 -14.02 -14.28 2.68
N ASP A 44 -15.00 -14.43 3.58
CA ASP A 44 -15.34 -13.37 4.52
C ASP A 44 -14.27 -13.21 5.63
N LEU A 45 -13.72 -14.34 6.11
CA LEU A 45 -12.60 -14.35 7.04
C LEU A 45 -11.32 -13.81 6.39
N ALA A 46 -11.00 -14.27 5.18
CA ALA A 46 -9.81 -13.83 4.46
C ALA A 46 -9.87 -12.36 4.05
N ARG A 47 -11.07 -11.83 3.76
CA ARG A 47 -11.28 -10.40 3.48
C ARG A 47 -11.08 -9.56 4.74
N ARG A 48 -11.61 -9.98 5.89
CA ARG A 48 -11.41 -9.28 7.17
C ARG A 48 -9.95 -9.31 7.63
N LEU A 49 -9.29 -10.47 7.53
CA LEU A 49 -7.87 -10.60 7.85
C LEU A 49 -7.00 -9.83 6.85
N GLY A 50 -7.25 -9.96 5.55
CA GLY A 50 -6.51 -9.28 4.51
C GLY A 50 -6.61 -7.75 4.58
N LEU A 51 -7.83 -7.21 4.79
CA LEU A 51 -8.01 -5.77 4.99
C LEU A 51 -7.47 -5.30 6.34
N GLY A 52 -7.60 -6.12 7.40
CA GLY A 52 -7.06 -5.81 8.72
C GLY A 52 -5.52 -5.74 8.75
N PHE A 53 -4.85 -6.66 8.05
CA PHE A 53 -3.39 -6.64 7.88
C PHE A 53 -2.90 -5.56 6.91
N ALA A 54 -3.75 -5.04 6.03
CA ALA A 54 -3.40 -3.96 5.12
C ALA A 54 -3.60 -2.56 5.74
N MET A 55 -4.42 -2.44 6.78
CA MET A 55 -4.73 -1.19 7.48
C MET A 55 -3.95 -1.01 8.80
N VAL A 56 -3.03 -1.91 9.13
CA VAL A 56 -2.13 -1.86 10.30
C VAL A 56 -0.70 -2.02 9.81
#